data_AF-A0A9W7TU79-F1
#
_entry.id   AF-A0A9W7TU79-F1
#
_cell.length_a   1.000
_cell.length_b   1.000
_cell.length_c   1.000
_cell.angle_alpha   90.00
_cell.angle_beta   90.00
_cell.angle_gamma   90.00
#
_symmetry.space_group_name_H-M   'P 1'
#
loop_
_entity.id
_entity.type
_entity.pdbx_description
1 polymer ?
#
loop_
_entity_poly.entity_id
_entity_poly.type
_entity_poly.pdbx_seq_one_letter_code
_entity_poly.pdbx_strand_id
1 'polypeptide(L)'
;AKPVIRLQNPTAPEGRQQALLVATNEARACRNRRMSFPLPPPQLLNDSTALAHAERQCLGKLVLPFCQYLNSPFHWLVSNDVGYMKYLINKHREELSKKVGKGQAQNQWIKDHLTEYAESFPEVSIDLEANIHRCVYGQKGFESHSFQEMWELYSQYSAQKDRPDDFGTSQREMIQKAYSSVSRWLNTPITHITSVQMKRFRKCIYDKKTQKSSSSISDPSWLDDTHLFEVIKSEPMASTVVDSQK
;
A
#
# COMPACT_ATOMS: atom_id res chain seq x y z
N ALA A 1 15.31 -5.22 18.18
CA ALA A 1 15.39 -3.99 17.36
C ALA A 1 14.07 -3.27 17.44
N LYS A 2 14.01 -1.93 17.27
CA LYS A 2 12.75 -1.18 17.20
C LYS A 2 12.51 -0.74 15.76
N PRO A 3 11.26 -0.82 15.25
CA PRO A 3 10.94 -0.34 13.91
C PRO A 3 11.21 1.16 13.80
N VAL A 4 11.77 1.59 12.67
CA VAL A 4 11.93 3.02 12.37
C VAL A 4 10.79 3.45 11.46
N ILE A 5 9.73 3.97 12.08
CA ILE A 5 8.56 4.51 11.39
C ILE A 5 8.62 6.02 11.46
N ARG A 6 8.67 6.68 10.30
CA ARG A 6 8.61 8.15 10.23
C ARG A 6 7.17 8.57 10.07
N LEU A 7 6.69 9.53 10.85
CA LEU A 7 5.34 10.08 10.66
C LEU A 7 5.38 11.26 9.68
N GLN A 8 4.42 11.32 8.75
CA GLN A 8 4.29 12.44 7.83
C GLN A 8 3.76 13.70 8.52
N ASN A 9 2.79 13.52 9.41
CA ASN A 9 2.22 14.60 10.22
C ASN A 9 2.15 14.13 11.68
N PRO A 10 3.19 14.39 12.48
CA PRO A 10 3.21 13.96 13.88
C PRO A 10 2.19 14.72 14.74
N THR A 11 1.62 15.83 14.28
CA THR A 11 0.63 16.60 15.03
C THR A 11 -0.81 16.16 14.73
N ALA A 12 -1.02 15.18 13.85
CA ALA A 12 -2.33 14.58 13.64
C ALA A 12 -2.74 13.76 14.89
N PRO A 13 -4.06 13.58 15.15
CA PRO A 13 -4.54 12.64 16.16
C PRO A 13 -3.93 11.24 15.95
N GLU A 14 -3.63 10.49 17.01
CA GLU A 14 -2.91 9.20 16.94
C GLU A 14 -3.51 8.22 15.91
N GLY A 15 -4.84 8.03 15.93
CA GLY A 15 -5.54 7.19 14.94
C GLY A 15 -5.56 7.74 13.51
N ARG A 16 -4.94 8.91 13.26
CA ARG A 16 -4.81 9.59 11.97
C ARG A 16 -3.34 9.89 11.61
N GLN A 17 -2.39 9.55 12.49
CA GLN A 17 -0.98 9.70 12.20
C GLN A 17 -0.57 8.73 11.11
N GLN A 18 0.24 9.20 10.17
CA GLN A 18 0.54 8.43 8.98
C GLN A 18 2.01 8.10 8.87
N ALA A 19 2.31 6.81 8.70
CA ALA A 19 3.65 6.30 8.48
C ALA A 19 4.14 6.55 7.05
N LEU A 20 5.28 7.23 6.93
CA LEU A 20 6.14 7.26 5.76
C LEU A 20 7.03 6.02 5.75
N LEU A 21 6.71 5.11 4.84
CA LEU A 21 7.49 3.90 4.61
C LEU A 21 8.67 4.18 3.70
N VAL A 22 9.73 4.74 4.27
CA VAL A 22 10.94 5.11 3.52
C VAL A 22 12.11 4.26 3.99
N ALA A 23 12.72 3.54 3.04
CA ALA A 23 13.96 2.81 3.24
C ALA A 23 15.08 3.74 3.74
N THR A 24 15.88 3.28 4.70
CA THR A 24 17.07 3.99 5.18
C THR A 24 18.12 4.14 4.07
N ASN A 25 19.14 4.97 4.29
CA ASN A 25 20.27 5.08 3.35
C ASN A 25 20.96 3.73 3.13
N GLU A 26 21.09 2.95 4.21
CA GLU A 26 21.65 1.60 4.20
C GLU A 26 20.77 0.65 3.37
N ALA A 27 19.46 0.60 3.63
CA ALA A 27 18.55 -0.21 2.81
C ALA A 27 18.55 0.20 1.34
N ARG A 28 18.68 1.49 1.03
CA ARG A 28 18.85 1.97 -0.35
C ARG A 28 20.18 1.50 -0.96
N ALA A 29 21.27 1.49 -0.19
CA ALA A 29 22.56 0.98 -0.64
C ALA A 29 22.50 -0.54 -0.93
N CYS A 30 21.87 -1.33 -0.06
CA CYS A 30 21.64 -2.76 -0.27
C CYS A 30 20.80 -3.02 -1.53
N ARG A 31 19.67 -2.32 -1.67
CA ARG A 31 18.79 -2.45 -2.85
C ARG A 31 19.51 -2.12 -4.16
N ASN A 32 20.39 -1.12 -4.14
CA ASN A 32 21.20 -0.71 -5.28
C ASN A 32 22.45 -1.58 -5.48
N ARG A 33 22.57 -2.71 -4.76
CA ARG A 33 23.69 -3.66 -4.80
C ARG A 33 25.06 -3.05 -4.49
N ARG A 34 25.08 -1.93 -3.74
CA ARG A 34 26.32 -1.32 -3.24
C ARG A 34 26.78 -1.94 -1.92
N MET A 35 25.88 -2.66 -1.25
CA MET A 35 26.14 -3.44 -0.05
C MET A 35 25.39 -4.77 -0.15
N SER A 36 25.95 -5.83 0.42
CA SER A 36 25.33 -7.16 0.47
C SER A 36 25.56 -7.79 1.83
N PHE A 37 24.60 -8.58 2.27
CA PHE A 37 24.77 -9.40 3.47
C PHE A 37 25.68 -10.59 3.16
N PRO A 38 26.51 -11.02 4.13
CA PRO A 38 27.28 -12.24 3.99
C PRO A 38 26.35 -13.45 3.85
N LEU A 39 26.89 -14.57 3.37
CA LEU A 39 26.17 -15.83 3.35
C LEU A 39 25.92 -16.29 4.80
N PRO A 40 24.66 -16.60 5.18
CA PRO A 40 24.35 -17.02 6.53
C PRO A 40 24.71 -18.49 6.74
N PRO A 41 24.80 -18.96 7.99
CA PRO A 41 24.90 -20.38 8.30
C PRO A 41 23.82 -21.19 7.55
N PRO A 42 24.17 -22.34 6.94
CA PRO A 42 23.21 -23.16 6.18
C PRO A 42 21.97 -23.56 6.98
N GLN A 43 22.11 -23.67 8.31
CA GLN A 43 21.03 -24.01 9.22
C GLN A 43 19.91 -22.97 9.20
N LEU A 44 20.22 -21.68 8.98
CA LEU A 44 19.22 -20.61 8.88
C LEU A 44 18.46 -20.63 7.54
N LEU A 45 18.91 -21.40 6.57
CA LEU A 45 18.30 -21.49 5.24
C LEU A 45 17.33 -22.67 5.12
N ASN A 46 17.20 -23.50 6.15
CA ASN A 46 16.38 -24.71 6.15
C ASN A 46 15.35 -24.67 7.28
N ASP A 47 14.08 -24.89 6.92
CA ASP A 47 12.92 -24.88 7.83
C ASP A 47 13.14 -25.72 9.10
N SER A 48 13.62 -26.95 8.93
CA SER A 48 13.79 -27.91 10.05
C SER A 48 14.88 -27.52 11.05
N THR A 49 15.85 -26.69 10.65
CA THR A 49 17.00 -26.32 11.50
C THR A 49 17.02 -24.86 11.91
N ALA A 50 16.31 -23.99 11.18
CA ALA A 50 16.43 -22.55 11.31
C ALA A 50 16.01 -22.05 12.71
N LEU A 51 14.88 -22.53 13.23
CA LEU A 51 14.41 -22.15 14.56
C LEU A 51 15.34 -22.60 15.69
N ALA A 52 15.91 -23.80 15.58
CA ALA A 52 16.86 -24.29 16.58
C ALA A 52 18.14 -23.43 16.57
N HIS A 53 18.64 -23.11 15.38
CA HIS A 53 19.86 -22.31 15.22
C HIS A 53 19.65 -20.83 15.56
N ALA A 54 18.47 -20.28 15.27
CA ALA A 54 18.10 -18.93 15.66
C ALA A 54 17.88 -18.77 17.17
N GLU A 55 17.95 -19.86 17.96
CA GLU A 55 17.40 -19.98 19.31
C GLU A 55 15.88 -19.72 19.26
N ARG A 56 15.04 -20.73 19.54
CA ARG A 56 13.58 -20.78 19.23
C ARG A 56 12.76 -19.52 19.56
N GLN A 57 13.27 -18.60 20.37
CA GLN A 57 12.65 -17.35 20.80
C GLN A 57 13.16 -16.09 20.07
N CYS A 58 14.14 -16.20 19.17
CA CYS A 58 14.76 -15.06 18.49
C CYS A 58 14.52 -15.09 16.98
N LEU A 59 13.24 -15.02 16.57
CA LEU A 59 12.84 -14.92 15.16
C LEU A 59 13.57 -13.79 14.41
N GLY A 60 13.99 -12.74 15.12
CA GLY A 60 14.80 -11.66 14.57
C GLY A 60 16.13 -12.09 13.93
N LYS A 61 16.67 -13.27 14.28
CA LYS A 61 17.90 -13.86 13.71
C LYS A 61 17.64 -14.63 12.42
N LEU A 62 16.40 -14.99 12.11
CA LEU A 62 16.05 -15.61 10.83
C LEU A 62 16.36 -14.65 9.69
N VAL A 63 16.74 -15.20 8.55
CA VAL A 63 17.24 -14.46 7.38
C VAL A 63 16.33 -14.66 6.19
N LEU A 64 16.27 -13.67 5.30
CA LEU A 64 15.53 -13.77 4.04
C LEU A 64 16.38 -14.47 2.97
N PRO A 65 16.05 -15.70 2.52
CA PRO A 65 16.83 -16.40 1.50
C PRO A 65 16.48 -15.98 0.07
N PHE A 66 15.79 -14.85 -0.10
CA PHE A 66 15.32 -14.36 -1.39
C PHE A 66 15.28 -12.82 -1.38
N CYS A 67 14.81 -12.23 -2.47
CA CYS A 67 14.49 -10.81 -2.62
C CYS A 67 15.67 -9.83 -2.66
N GLN A 68 15.36 -8.53 -2.67
CA GLN A 68 16.35 -7.45 -2.79
C GLN A 68 17.25 -7.29 -1.55
N TYR A 69 16.87 -7.91 -0.43
CA TYR A 69 17.62 -7.96 0.82
C TYR A 69 18.04 -9.39 1.15
N LEU A 70 18.54 -10.10 0.16
CA LEU A 70 19.03 -11.47 0.29
C LEU A 70 19.98 -11.59 1.49
N ASN A 71 19.76 -12.60 2.32
CA ASN A 71 20.47 -12.94 3.54
C ASN A 71 20.35 -11.92 4.69
N SER A 72 19.54 -10.87 4.53
CA SER A 72 19.29 -9.94 5.63
C SER A 72 18.50 -10.62 6.76
N PRO A 73 18.86 -10.36 8.03
CA PRO A 73 18.08 -10.86 9.15
C PRO A 73 16.81 -10.03 9.36
N PHE A 74 15.76 -10.63 9.90
CA PHE A 74 14.47 -9.96 10.13
C PHE A 74 14.60 -8.69 10.97
N HIS A 75 15.45 -8.70 12.01
CA HIS A 75 15.67 -7.52 12.85
C HIS A 75 16.32 -6.35 12.08
N TRP A 76 17.09 -6.64 11.04
CA TRP A 76 17.64 -5.60 10.18
C TRP A 76 16.55 -5.01 9.31
N LEU A 77 15.71 -5.86 8.71
CA LEU A 77 14.63 -5.43 7.83
C LEU A 77 13.63 -4.51 8.55
N VAL A 78 13.22 -4.88 9.77
CA VAL A 78 12.30 -4.05 10.58
C VAL A 78 12.90 -2.69 10.94
N SER A 79 14.23 -2.58 11.03
CA SER A 79 14.90 -1.31 11.36
C SER A 79 15.17 -0.43 10.14
N ASN A 80 15.22 -1.03 8.95
CA ASN A 80 15.77 -0.38 7.76
C ASN A 80 14.78 -0.20 6.61
N ASP A 81 13.79 -1.08 6.47
CA ASP A 81 12.74 -0.95 5.47
C ASP A 81 11.44 -1.68 5.88
N VAL A 82 10.75 -1.09 6.86
CA VAL A 82 9.42 -1.55 7.32
C VAL A 82 8.40 -1.61 6.18
N GLY A 83 8.53 -0.72 5.19
CA GLY A 83 7.64 -0.70 4.03
C GLY A 83 7.79 -1.94 3.16
N TYR A 84 9.02 -2.36 2.94
CA TYR A 84 9.29 -3.60 2.22
C TYR A 84 8.86 -4.83 3.01
N MET A 85 9.05 -4.83 4.34
CA MET A 85 8.52 -5.90 5.20
C MET A 85 7.00 -6.04 5.04
N LYS A 86 6.26 -4.92 5.05
CA LYS A 86 4.82 -4.91 4.79
C LYS A 86 4.48 -5.51 3.43
N TYR A 87 5.20 -5.11 2.38
CA TYR A 87 4.98 -5.61 1.03
C TYR A 87 5.11 -7.13 0.98
N LEU A 88 6.12 -7.70 1.63
CA LEU A 88 6.31 -9.15 1.70
C LEU A 88 5.16 -9.86 2.42
N ILE A 89 4.71 -9.32 3.56
CA ILE A 89 3.59 -9.88 4.34
C ILE A 89 2.28 -9.82 3.56
N ASN A 90 1.97 -8.67 2.95
CA ASN A 90 0.76 -8.51 2.14
C ASN A 90 0.76 -9.47 0.94
N LYS A 91 1.89 -9.57 0.23
CA LYS A 91 2.04 -10.50 -0.88
C LYS A 91 1.88 -11.95 -0.42
N HIS A 92 2.41 -12.31 0.73
CA HIS A 92 2.22 -13.63 1.32
C HIS A 92 0.75 -13.92 1.63
N ARG A 93 0.02 -12.97 2.22
CA ARG A 93 -1.43 -13.10 2.44
C ARG A 93 -2.21 -13.28 1.13
N GLU A 94 -1.86 -12.55 0.06
CA GLU A 94 -2.44 -12.73 -1.27
C GLU A 94 -2.10 -14.10 -1.88
N GLU A 95 -0.88 -14.60 -1.68
CA GLU A 95 -0.45 -15.93 -2.12
C GLU A 95 -1.25 -17.03 -1.40
N LEU A 96 -1.59 -16.82 -0.12
CA LEU A 96 -2.43 -17.73 0.67
C LEU A 96 -3.90 -17.68 0.24
N SER A 97 -4.47 -16.49 -0.04
CA SER A 97 -5.88 -16.35 -0.43
C SER A 97 -6.19 -16.97 -1.80
N LYS A 98 -5.24 -16.94 -2.73
CA LYS A 98 -5.38 -17.51 -4.09
C LYS A 98 -5.25 -19.03 -4.13
N LYS A 99 -4.84 -19.67 -3.03
CA LYS A 99 -4.58 -21.11 -3.00
C LYS A 99 -5.83 -21.93 -2.68
N VAL A 100 -6.61 -22.19 -3.71
CA VAL A 100 -7.47 -23.37 -3.77
C VAL A 100 -6.69 -24.48 -4.48
N GLY A 101 -5.91 -25.26 -3.73
CA GLY A 101 -5.60 -26.64 -4.14
C GLY A 101 -4.26 -27.05 -4.78
N LYS A 102 -3.19 -26.24 -4.85
CA LYS A 102 -1.88 -26.75 -5.34
C LYS A 102 -0.64 -26.15 -4.65
N GLY A 103 0.19 -27.04 -4.06
CA GLY A 103 1.59 -26.83 -3.68
C GLY A 103 1.89 -25.87 -2.52
N GLN A 104 2.88 -26.18 -1.69
CA GLN A 104 3.42 -25.23 -0.70
C GLN A 104 4.06 -24.03 -1.43
N ALA A 105 3.87 -22.80 -0.92
CA ALA A 105 4.41 -21.62 -1.58
C ALA A 105 5.93 -21.65 -1.43
N GLN A 106 6.65 -21.15 -2.42
CA GLN A 106 8.09 -21.01 -2.29
C GLN A 106 8.38 -20.14 -1.05
N ASN A 107 9.24 -20.68 -0.17
CA ASN A 107 9.64 -20.02 1.06
C ASN A 107 8.44 -19.69 1.99
N GLN A 108 7.39 -20.52 1.99
CA GLN A 108 6.21 -20.33 2.83
C GLN A 108 6.58 -20.21 4.31
N TRP A 109 7.32 -21.19 4.84
CA TRP A 109 7.69 -21.25 6.26
C TRP A 109 8.38 -19.96 6.74
N ILE A 110 9.32 -19.41 5.98
CA ILE A 110 10.07 -18.21 6.39
C ILE A 110 9.19 -16.95 6.28
N LYS A 111 8.22 -16.92 5.35
CA LYS A 111 7.23 -15.83 5.26
C LYS A 111 6.21 -15.89 6.42
N ASP A 112 5.85 -17.10 6.87
CA ASP A 112 5.02 -17.31 8.06
C ASP A 112 5.74 -16.76 9.31
N HIS A 113 7.00 -17.14 9.53
CA HIS A 113 7.80 -16.61 10.64
C HIS A 113 8.06 -15.10 10.56
N LEU A 114 8.20 -14.54 9.35
CA LEU A 114 8.30 -13.08 9.18
C LEU A 114 7.02 -12.37 9.62
N THR A 115 5.87 -12.99 9.34
CA THR A 115 4.55 -12.48 9.75
C THR A 115 4.44 -12.53 11.28
N GLU A 116 4.76 -13.67 11.90
CA GLU A 116 4.80 -13.82 13.37
C GLU A 116 5.77 -12.83 14.02
N TYR A 117 6.96 -12.64 13.46
CA TYR A 117 7.92 -11.67 13.98
C TYR A 117 7.37 -10.24 13.92
N ALA A 118 6.64 -9.88 12.86
CA ALA A 118 6.03 -8.56 12.73
C ALA A 118 4.95 -8.30 13.79
N GLU A 119 4.21 -9.34 14.22
CA GLU A 119 3.19 -9.23 15.28
C GLU A 119 3.77 -8.85 16.64
N SER A 120 5.07 -9.10 16.86
CA SER A 120 5.78 -8.65 18.06
C SER A 120 6.00 -7.12 18.12
N PHE A 121 5.66 -6.38 17.06
CA PHE A 121 5.81 -4.94 16.97
C PHE A 121 4.44 -4.29 16.68
N PRO A 122 3.70 -3.86 17.72
CA PRO A 122 2.39 -3.24 17.55
C PRO A 122 2.41 -2.06 16.58
N GLU A 123 3.47 -1.24 16.58
CA GLU A 123 3.61 -0.12 15.65
C GLU A 123 3.69 -0.60 14.18
N VAL A 124 4.34 -1.73 13.91
CA VAL A 124 4.40 -2.34 12.58
C VAL A 124 3.03 -2.89 12.19
N SER A 125 2.34 -3.60 13.07
CA SER A 125 1.03 -4.17 12.75
C SER A 125 -0.04 -3.07 12.59
N ILE A 126 -0.08 -2.11 13.50
CA ILE A 126 -1.10 -1.05 13.57
C ILE A 126 -0.82 0.06 12.54
N ASP A 127 0.38 0.64 12.50
CA ASP A 127 0.67 1.81 11.66
C ASP A 127 0.69 1.47 10.17
N LEU A 128 1.00 0.20 9.85
CA LEU A 128 1.01 -0.27 8.47
C LEU A 128 -0.38 -0.70 7.99
N GLU A 129 -1.20 -1.31 8.83
CA GLU A 129 -2.55 -1.75 8.43
C GLU A 129 -3.56 -0.59 8.38
N ALA A 130 -3.44 0.41 9.26
CA ALA A 130 -4.41 1.51 9.33
C ALA A 130 -4.15 2.67 8.35
N ASN A 131 -2.88 3.07 8.12
CA ASN A 131 -2.64 4.48 7.75
C ASN A 131 -2.04 4.75 6.36
N ILE A 132 -1.57 3.73 5.62
CA ILE A 132 -0.94 3.95 4.30
C ILE A 132 -1.98 4.17 3.17
N HIS A 133 -3.22 3.72 3.36
CA HIS A 133 -4.19 3.56 2.28
C HIS A 133 -5.38 4.51 2.33
N ARG A 134 -5.48 5.34 3.36
CA ARG A 134 -6.74 6.01 3.67
C ARG A 134 -6.71 7.52 3.72
N CYS A 135 -5.63 8.26 3.45
CA CYS A 135 -5.68 9.74 3.49
C CYS A 135 -5.09 10.44 2.28
N VAL A 136 -5.51 11.69 2.06
CA VAL A 136 -5.06 12.55 0.97
C VAL A 136 -3.81 13.31 1.40
N TYR A 137 -2.66 12.81 0.96
CA TYR A 137 -1.38 13.32 1.40
C TYR A 137 -0.93 14.58 0.65
N GLY A 138 -0.30 15.48 1.41
CA GLY A 138 0.39 16.66 0.87
C GLY A 138 -0.55 17.73 0.30
N GLN A 139 -1.84 17.72 0.66
CA GLN A 139 -2.81 18.69 0.19
C GLN A 139 -3.11 19.71 1.26
N LYS A 140 -2.85 20.98 0.92
CA LYS A 140 -2.94 22.09 1.87
C LYS A 140 -4.37 22.28 2.39
N GLY A 141 -4.56 22.06 3.68
CA GLY A 141 -5.83 22.10 4.39
C GLY A 141 -6.66 20.81 4.33
N PHE A 142 -6.08 19.70 3.87
CA PHE A 142 -6.67 18.36 3.94
C PHE A 142 -5.68 17.32 4.48
N GLU A 143 -4.64 17.76 5.20
CA GLU A 143 -3.49 16.96 5.62
C GLU A 143 -3.85 15.78 6.54
N SER A 144 -4.99 15.88 7.23
CA SER A 144 -5.52 14.87 8.14
C SER A 144 -6.80 14.19 7.63
N HIS A 145 -7.21 14.46 6.39
CA HIS A 145 -8.45 13.92 5.84
C HIS A 145 -8.21 12.60 5.12
N SER A 146 -9.09 11.65 5.40
CA SER A 146 -9.14 10.38 4.74
C SER A 146 -9.64 10.50 3.28
N PHE A 147 -9.39 9.49 2.44
CA PHE A 147 -10.01 9.34 1.12
C PHE A 147 -11.53 9.32 1.23
N GLN A 148 -12.07 8.70 2.29
CA GLN A 148 -13.50 8.63 2.53
C GLN A 148 -14.07 10.02 2.86
N GLU A 149 -13.49 10.73 3.84
CA GLU A 149 -13.90 12.10 4.19
C GLU A 149 -13.77 13.05 2.99
N MET A 150 -12.69 12.92 2.20
CA MET A 150 -12.50 13.73 0.98
C MET A 150 -13.51 13.39 -0.11
N TRP A 151 -13.88 12.12 -0.27
CA TRP A 151 -14.94 11.71 -1.18
C TRP A 151 -16.29 12.27 -0.74
N GLU A 152 -16.61 12.20 0.56
CA GLU A 152 -17.85 12.73 1.12
C GLU A 152 -17.98 14.22 0.83
N LEU A 153 -16.96 15.02 1.18
CA LEU A 153 -16.92 16.45 0.89
C LEU A 153 -17.05 16.74 -0.62
N TYR A 154 -16.31 16.01 -1.47
CA TYR A 154 -16.39 16.16 -2.92
C TYR A 154 -17.80 15.85 -3.46
N SER A 155 -18.44 14.80 -2.93
CA SER A 155 -19.75 14.33 -3.38
C SER A 155 -20.91 15.22 -2.97
N GLN A 156 -20.74 16.02 -1.90
CA GLN A 156 -21.74 16.96 -1.40
C GLN A 156 -21.83 18.24 -2.26
N TYR A 157 -20.85 18.50 -3.14
CA TYR A 157 -20.78 19.76 -3.90
C TYR A 157 -22.03 20.05 -4.74
N SER A 158 -22.63 19.04 -5.40
CA SER A 158 -23.84 19.27 -6.19
C SER A 158 -25.02 19.69 -5.30
N ALA A 159 -25.24 18.98 -4.20
CA ALA A 159 -26.30 19.32 -3.25
C ALA A 159 -26.09 20.71 -2.62
N GLN A 160 -24.84 21.04 -2.28
CA GLN A 160 -24.48 22.36 -1.75
C GLN A 160 -24.71 23.48 -2.77
N LYS A 161 -24.43 23.24 -4.05
CA LYS A 161 -24.66 24.22 -5.12
C LYS A 161 -26.16 24.45 -5.36
N ASP A 162 -26.96 23.39 -5.31
CA ASP A 162 -28.40 23.43 -5.58
C ASP A 162 -29.19 24.00 -4.39
N ARG A 163 -28.76 23.71 -3.16
CA ARG A 163 -29.40 24.14 -1.91
C ARG A 163 -28.37 24.68 -0.93
N PRO A 164 -27.85 25.90 -1.14
CA PRO A 164 -26.78 26.45 -0.33
C PRO A 164 -27.22 26.76 1.12
N ASP A 165 -28.51 26.95 1.38
CA ASP A 165 -29.03 27.29 2.70
C ASP A 165 -29.06 26.09 3.67
N ASP A 166 -28.98 24.87 3.14
CA ASP A 166 -28.91 23.62 3.93
C ASP A 166 -27.52 23.42 4.59
N PHE A 167 -26.55 24.28 4.29
CA PHE A 167 -25.15 24.13 4.70
C PHE A 167 -24.65 25.39 5.41
N GLY A 168 -23.96 25.20 6.54
CA GLY A 168 -23.30 26.30 7.25
C GLY A 168 -22.15 26.90 6.44
N THR A 169 -21.82 28.18 6.66
CA THR A 169 -20.79 28.90 5.90
C THR A 169 -19.44 28.18 5.86
N SER A 170 -18.93 27.74 7.01
CA SER A 170 -17.66 27.01 7.09
C SER A 170 -17.70 25.67 6.34
N GLN A 171 -18.84 24.97 6.37
CA GLN A 171 -19.03 23.70 5.65
C GLN A 171 -19.04 23.93 4.13
N ARG A 172 -19.72 24.99 3.66
CA ARG A 172 -19.72 25.39 2.24
C ARG A 172 -18.31 25.68 1.74
N GLU A 173 -17.52 26.43 2.50
CA GLU A 173 -16.12 26.73 2.17
C GLU A 173 -15.28 25.45 2.06
N MET A 174 -15.45 24.51 3.00
CA MET A 174 -14.74 23.23 3.00
C MET A 174 -15.12 22.35 1.80
N ILE A 175 -16.43 22.23 1.50
CA ILE A 175 -16.95 21.50 0.33
C ILE A 175 -16.41 22.10 -0.96
N GLN A 176 -16.47 23.43 -1.11
CA GLN A 176 -15.96 24.13 -2.29
C GLN A 176 -14.46 23.88 -2.48
N LYS A 177 -13.68 23.99 -1.39
CA LYS A 177 -12.23 23.77 -1.42
C LYS A 177 -11.89 22.32 -1.77
N ALA A 178 -12.63 21.35 -1.22
CA ALA A 178 -12.47 19.93 -1.53
C ALA A 178 -12.80 19.68 -3.00
N TYR A 179 -13.93 20.19 -3.48
CA TYR A 179 -14.35 20.06 -4.87
C TYR A 179 -13.32 20.59 -5.86
N SER A 180 -12.81 21.81 -5.64
CA SER A 180 -11.78 22.41 -6.49
C SER A 180 -10.48 21.59 -6.48
N SER A 181 -10.10 21.06 -5.32
CA SER A 181 -8.87 20.26 -5.18
C SER A 181 -8.99 18.91 -5.88
N VAL A 182 -10.06 18.17 -5.62
CA VAL A 182 -10.32 16.86 -6.23
C VAL A 182 -10.52 16.98 -7.74
N SER A 183 -11.29 17.96 -8.20
CA SER A 183 -11.51 18.19 -9.63
C SER A 183 -10.21 18.47 -10.38
N ARG A 184 -9.31 19.28 -9.77
CA ARG A 184 -7.97 19.52 -10.32
C ARG A 184 -7.18 18.21 -10.47
N TRP A 185 -7.20 17.34 -9.47
CA TRP A 185 -6.48 16.05 -9.52
C TRP A 185 -7.05 15.10 -10.57
N LEU A 186 -8.38 15.02 -10.67
CA LEU A 186 -9.05 14.19 -11.66
C LEU A 186 -8.73 14.63 -13.10
N ASN A 187 -8.58 15.94 -13.31
CA ASN A 187 -8.21 16.52 -14.60
C ASN A 187 -6.69 16.51 -14.86
N THR A 188 -5.87 16.16 -13.87
CA THR A 188 -4.42 16.04 -14.06
C THR A 188 -4.12 14.73 -14.80
N PRO A 189 -3.32 14.74 -15.88
CA PRO A 189 -2.89 13.51 -16.55
C PRO A 189 -2.19 12.56 -15.58
N ILE A 190 -2.48 11.25 -15.66
CA ILE A 190 -1.92 10.26 -14.71
C ILE A 190 -0.38 10.20 -14.75
N THR A 191 0.20 10.50 -15.92
CA THR A 191 1.64 10.63 -16.14
C THR A 191 2.27 11.75 -15.33
N HIS A 192 1.51 12.80 -15.03
CA HIS A 192 1.96 13.95 -14.24
C HIS A 192 1.72 13.76 -12.73
N ILE A 193 0.99 12.72 -12.33
CA ILE A 193 0.79 12.40 -10.93
C ILE A 193 2.00 11.59 -10.44
N THR A 194 2.87 12.22 -9.66
CA THR A 194 4.04 11.54 -9.07
C THR A 194 3.69 10.81 -7.76
N SER A 195 2.66 11.28 -7.03
CA SER A 195 2.23 10.67 -5.78
C SER A 195 1.43 9.39 -6.00
N VAL A 196 1.95 8.27 -5.49
CA VAL A 196 1.25 6.97 -5.46
C VAL A 196 -0.09 7.08 -4.72
N GLN A 197 -0.15 7.87 -3.65
CA GLN A 197 -1.38 8.06 -2.88
C GLN A 197 -2.44 8.80 -3.69
N MET A 198 -2.04 9.80 -4.46
CA MET A 198 -2.96 10.52 -5.34
C MET A 198 -3.49 9.63 -6.47
N LYS A 199 -2.67 8.72 -7.01
CA LYS A 199 -3.13 7.70 -7.97
C LYS A 199 -4.16 6.76 -7.34
N ARG A 200 -3.92 6.30 -6.11
CA ARG A 200 -4.87 5.46 -5.36
C ARG A 200 -6.18 6.17 -5.07
N PHE A 201 -6.12 7.44 -4.65
CA PHE A 201 -7.32 8.22 -4.39
C PHE A 201 -8.18 8.40 -5.64
N ARG A 202 -7.53 8.71 -6.76
CA ARG A 202 -8.20 8.80 -8.06
C ARG A 202 -8.91 7.50 -8.42
N LYS A 203 -8.26 6.35 -8.22
CA LYS A 203 -8.90 5.04 -8.38
C LYS A 203 -10.12 4.88 -7.48
N CYS A 204 -9.98 5.17 -6.18
CA CYS A 204 -11.08 5.11 -5.20
C CYS A 204 -12.30 5.94 -5.63
N ILE A 205 -12.09 7.14 -6.17
CA ILE A 205 -13.17 7.99 -6.70
C ILE A 205 -13.86 7.31 -7.87
N TYR A 206 -13.12 6.77 -8.84
CA TYR A 206 -13.72 6.10 -9.99
C TYR A 206 -14.48 4.85 -9.57
N ASP A 207 -13.90 4.01 -8.70
CA ASP A 207 -14.57 2.80 -8.20
C ASP A 207 -15.90 3.16 -7.52
N LYS A 208 -15.92 4.22 -6.67
CA LYS A 208 -17.15 4.71 -6.02
C LYS A 208 -18.16 5.31 -7.00
N LYS A 209 -17.71 6.00 -8.05
CA LYS A 209 -18.59 6.51 -9.11
C LYS A 209 -19.23 5.35 -9.89
N THR A 210 -18.45 4.33 -10.25
CA THR A 210 -18.91 3.11 -10.91
C THR A 210 -19.92 2.37 -10.04
N GLN A 211 -19.68 2.27 -8.74
CA GLN A 211 -20.65 1.68 -7.82
C GLN A 211 -21.94 2.46 -7.68
N LYS A 212 -21.87 3.80 -7.60
CA LYS A 212 -23.08 4.64 -7.56
C LYS A 212 -23.92 4.50 -8.85
N SER A 213 -23.29 4.19 -9.98
CA SER A 213 -23.99 3.86 -11.22
C SER A 213 -24.48 2.41 -11.31
N SER A 214 -23.85 1.46 -10.60
CA SER A 214 -24.24 0.04 -10.59
C SER A 214 -25.18 -0.34 -9.44
N SER A 215 -25.33 0.50 -8.42
CA SER A 215 -26.17 0.27 -7.24
C SER A 215 -27.68 0.37 -7.50
N SER A 216 -28.13 0.13 -8.73
CA SER A 216 -29.52 -0.29 -9.00
C SER A 216 -29.72 -1.79 -8.76
N ILE A 217 -28.66 -2.57 -8.46
CA ILE A 217 -28.74 -3.96 -8.01
C ILE A 217 -27.74 -4.19 -6.88
N SER A 218 -28.22 -4.77 -5.79
CA SER A 218 -27.63 -4.93 -4.45
C SER A 218 -26.40 -5.84 -4.34
N ASP A 219 -25.43 -5.43 -3.49
CA ASP A 219 -24.86 -6.08 -2.28
C ASP A 219 -23.34 -5.80 -2.09
N PRO A 220 -22.83 -5.55 -0.85
CA PRO A 220 -21.51 -4.96 -0.61
C PRO A 220 -20.39 -6.01 -0.43
N SER A 221 -19.76 -6.47 -1.51
CA SER A 221 -18.57 -7.35 -1.44
C SER A 221 -17.25 -6.57 -1.42
N TRP A 222 -17.08 -5.64 -0.48
CA TRP A 222 -15.88 -4.77 -0.41
C TRP A 222 -14.65 -5.39 0.28
N LEU A 223 -14.55 -6.72 0.31
CA LEU A 223 -13.34 -7.42 0.74
C LEU A 223 -12.83 -8.30 -0.41
N ASP A 224 -12.41 -7.69 -1.51
CA ASP A 224 -11.55 -8.41 -2.46
C ASP A 224 -10.61 -7.46 -3.20
N ASP A 225 -9.35 -7.41 -2.74
CA ASP A 225 -8.25 -6.61 -3.31
C ASP A 225 -7.67 -7.26 -4.59
N THR A 226 -8.33 -8.25 -5.19
CA THR A 226 -7.73 -9.11 -6.21
C THR A 226 -7.74 -8.55 -7.65
N HIS A 227 -8.47 -7.46 -7.94
CA HIS A 227 -8.69 -7.01 -9.33
C HIS A 227 -7.92 -5.76 -9.80
N LEU A 228 -6.91 -5.28 -9.07
CA LEU A 228 -6.15 -4.08 -9.51
C LEU A 228 -5.07 -4.36 -10.59
N PHE A 229 -4.80 -5.61 -10.96
CA PHE A 229 -3.68 -5.94 -11.86
C PHE A 229 -4.03 -6.17 -13.33
N GLU A 230 -5.32 -6.21 -13.72
CA GLU A 230 -5.68 -6.51 -15.13
C GLU A 230 -5.82 -5.29 -16.05
N VAL A 231 -5.93 -4.07 -15.53
CA VAL A 231 -6.28 -2.90 -16.37
C VAL A 231 -5.06 -2.25 -17.06
N ILE A 232 -3.82 -2.69 -16.80
CA ILE A 232 -2.61 -2.07 -17.39
C ILE A 232 -2.11 -2.81 -18.65
N LYS A 233 -2.76 -3.89 -19.11
CA LYS A 233 -2.27 -4.68 -20.25
C LYS A 233 -3.00 -4.52 -21.58
N SER A 234 -3.89 -3.53 -21.73
CA SER A 234 -4.71 -3.43 -22.93
C SER A 234 -4.73 -2.03 -23.51
N GLU A 235 -3.67 -1.65 -24.24
CA GLU A 235 -3.81 -0.73 -25.38
C GLU A 235 -3.43 -1.48 -26.66
N PRO A 236 -4.25 -1.40 -27.73
CA PRO A 236 -4.07 -2.16 -28.95
C PRO A 236 -3.02 -1.52 -29.86
N MET A 237 -2.09 -2.34 -30.37
CA MET A 237 -1.28 -2.00 -31.53
C MET A 237 -2.17 -1.95 -32.77
N ALA A 238 -2.47 -0.73 -33.24
CA ALA A 238 -2.95 -0.51 -34.58
C ALA A 238 -1.78 -0.70 -35.56
N SER A 239 -1.88 -1.65 -36.48
CA SER A 239 -1.08 -1.63 -37.69
C SER A 239 -1.99 -1.99 -38.86
N THR A 240 -2.25 -0.97 -39.67
CA THR A 240 -3.03 -1.01 -40.90
C THR A 240 -2.29 -1.80 -41.96
N VAL A 241 -3.05 -2.63 -42.66
CA VAL A 241 -2.74 -3.41 -43.85
C VAL A 241 -2.32 -2.49 -45.01
N VAL A 242 -1.32 -2.91 -45.81
CA VAL A 242 -1.43 -2.85 -47.27
C VAL A 242 -0.67 -3.98 -47.94
N ASP A 243 -1.25 -4.37 -49.05
CA ASP A 243 -1.27 -5.68 -49.70
C ASP A 243 -0.29 -5.72 -50.89
N SER A 244 0.06 -6.96 -51.27
CA SER A 244 0.34 -7.44 -52.63
C SER A 244 1.43 -6.78 -53.50
N GLN A 245 2.39 -7.58 -53.98
CA GLN A 245 2.41 -8.07 -55.37
C GLN A 245 3.68 -8.89 -55.72
N LYS A 246 3.42 -10.04 -56.36
CA LYS A 246 4.29 -10.93 -57.18
C LYS A 246 5.37 -11.76 -56.52
#